data_AF-A0A921T831-F1
#
_entry.id   AF-A0A921T831-F1
#
_cell.length_a   1.000
_cell.length_b   1.000
_cell.length_c   1.000
_cell.angle_alpha   90.00
_cell.angle_beta   90.00
_cell.angle_gamma   90.00
#
_symmetry.space_group_name_H-M   'P 1'
#
loop_
_entity.id
_entity.type
_entity.pdbx_description
1 polymer ?
#
loop_
_entity_poly.entity_id
_entity_poly.type
_entity_poly.pdbx_seq_one_letter_code
_entity_poly.pdbx_strand_id
1 'polypeptide(L)'
;MPALLAAVLLPSATTLQASTTLPTKSIAATPDNTVMLTVFLKHDQSRPLSELKAQLAKQEFHKVFPPEGVEVVSWNITMGIGQVIVLRLPASRLAQVNLAIENTAWGVYKTEFFPTYDFMPIAQRERAQARQTGTAQ
;
A
#
# COMPACT_ATOMS: atom_id res chain seq x y z
N MET A 1 -11.01 60.09 39.31
CA MET A 1 -11.91 59.12 38.67
C MET A 1 -11.26 58.68 37.36
N PRO A 2 -10.96 57.38 37.16
CA PRO A 2 -10.35 56.83 35.95
C PRO A 2 -11.49 56.39 34.98
N ALA A 3 -11.32 55.98 33.72
CA ALA A 3 -10.18 55.70 32.85
C ALA A 3 -10.67 55.88 31.39
N LEU A 4 -9.83 56.39 30.49
CA LEU A 4 -10.06 56.31 29.05
C LEU A 4 -9.56 54.95 28.53
N LEU A 5 -10.43 54.19 27.86
CA LEU A 5 -10.06 53.06 27.01
C LEU A 5 -9.61 53.57 25.64
N ALA A 6 -8.42 53.14 25.20
CA ALA A 6 -8.00 53.24 23.81
C ALA A 6 -7.82 51.82 23.25
N ALA A 7 -8.69 51.41 22.34
CA ALA A 7 -8.61 50.14 21.64
C ALA A 7 -7.70 50.28 20.42
N VAL A 8 -6.58 49.56 20.41
CA VAL A 8 -5.66 49.49 19.27
C VAL A 8 -6.07 48.30 18.40
N LEU A 9 -6.44 48.56 17.15
CA LEU A 9 -6.68 47.56 16.12
C LEU A 9 -5.36 47.21 15.43
N LEU A 10 -4.92 45.95 15.56
CA LEU A 10 -3.79 45.39 14.83
C LEU A 10 -4.27 44.74 13.52
N PRO A 11 -3.61 44.98 12.36
CA PRO A 11 -3.93 44.29 11.12
C PRO A 11 -3.37 42.87 11.12
N SER A 12 -4.24 41.87 10.94
CA SER A 12 -3.84 40.48 10.72
C SER A 12 -3.34 40.30 9.28
N ALA A 13 -2.04 40.06 9.10
CA ALA A 13 -1.48 39.63 7.83
C ALA A 13 -1.71 38.12 7.67
N THR A 14 -2.64 37.73 6.80
CA THR A 14 -2.83 36.32 6.42
C THR A 14 -1.77 35.93 5.39
N THR A 15 -0.77 35.15 5.79
CA THR A 15 0.16 34.52 4.84
C THR A 15 -0.53 33.33 4.16
N LEU A 16 -0.92 33.51 2.89
CA LEU A 16 -1.34 32.41 2.02
C LEU A 16 -0.11 31.56 1.67
N GLN A 17 0.03 30.42 2.34
CA GLN A 17 1.07 29.45 2.07
C GLN A 17 0.68 28.67 0.81
N ALA A 18 1.30 28.98 -0.32
CA ALA A 18 1.13 28.24 -1.56
C ALA A 18 1.56 26.78 -1.36
N SER A 19 0.62 25.84 -1.50
CA SER A 19 0.91 24.42 -1.51
C SER A 19 1.61 24.07 -2.82
N THR A 20 2.94 23.99 -2.80
CA THR A 20 3.70 23.39 -3.92
C THR A 20 3.43 21.90 -3.96
N THR A 21 2.44 21.49 -4.75
CA THR A 21 2.30 20.09 -5.17
C THR A 21 3.46 19.76 -6.10
N LEU A 22 4.46 19.02 -5.60
CA LEU A 22 5.50 18.48 -6.46
C LEU A 22 4.84 17.55 -7.49
N PRO A 23 5.13 17.70 -8.79
CA PRO A 23 4.64 16.78 -9.80
C PRO A 23 5.28 15.41 -9.54
N THR A 24 4.49 14.42 -9.14
CA THR A 24 4.94 13.04 -9.03
C THR A 24 5.16 12.48 -10.43
N LYS A 25 6.35 12.73 -11.00
CA LYS A 25 6.79 12.06 -12.21
C LYS A 25 6.77 10.55 -11.94
N SER A 26 5.90 9.83 -12.63
CA SER A 26 5.84 8.37 -12.52
C SER A 26 7.14 7.80 -13.07
N ILE A 27 8.03 7.35 -12.18
CA ILE A 27 9.25 6.65 -12.57
C ILE A 27 8.85 5.21 -12.93
N ALA A 28 9.23 4.74 -14.11
CA ALA A 28 8.99 3.36 -14.51
C ALA A 28 9.70 2.40 -13.54
N ALA A 29 9.02 1.32 -13.16
CA ALA A 29 9.55 0.28 -12.31
C ALA A 29 10.77 -0.39 -12.96
N THR A 30 11.91 -0.40 -12.27
CA THR A 30 13.10 -1.19 -12.62
C THR A 30 13.48 -2.09 -11.44
N PRO A 31 14.24 -3.18 -11.65
CA PRO A 31 14.71 -4.01 -10.53
C PRO A 31 15.42 -3.21 -9.45
N ASP A 32 16.18 -2.17 -9.82
CA ASP A 32 17.03 -1.39 -8.91
C ASP A 32 16.27 -0.28 -8.15
N ASN A 33 15.07 0.08 -8.59
CA ASN A 33 14.29 1.18 -8.01
C ASN A 33 12.87 0.74 -7.62
N THR A 34 12.66 -0.55 -7.39
CA THR A 34 11.39 -1.10 -6.92
C THR A 34 11.55 -1.81 -5.60
N VAL A 35 10.50 -1.73 -4.79
CA VAL A 35 10.32 -2.56 -3.61
C VAL A 35 9.25 -3.60 -3.91
N MET A 36 9.30 -4.74 -3.23
CA MET A 36 8.17 -5.67 -3.20
C MET A 36 7.41 -5.50 -1.89
N LEU A 37 6.08 -5.58 -1.98
CA LEU A 37 5.18 -5.46 -0.85
C LEU A 37 4.16 -6.59 -0.89
N THR A 38 4.19 -7.45 0.13
CA THR A 38 3.16 -8.45 0.35
C THR A 38 2.05 -7.87 1.22
N VAL A 39 0.84 -7.81 0.69
CA VAL A 39 -0.36 -7.31 1.35
C VAL A 39 -1.27 -8.49 1.68
N PHE A 40 -1.66 -8.61 2.94
CA PHE A 40 -2.68 -9.54 3.37
C PHE A 40 -3.99 -8.78 3.55
N LEU A 41 -5.00 -9.14 2.77
CA LEU A 41 -6.39 -8.71 2.96
C LEU A 41 -7.14 -9.86 3.63
N LYS A 42 -7.12 -9.88 4.96
CA LYS A 42 -7.66 -10.99 5.76
C LYS A 42 -9.19 -10.91 5.78
N HIS A 43 -9.84 -12.04 5.54
CA HIS A 43 -11.31 -12.10 5.54
C HIS A 43 -11.88 -11.74 6.91
N ASP A 44 -12.97 -10.98 6.90
CA ASP A 44 -13.87 -10.91 8.03
C ASP A 44 -14.87 -12.07 7.97
N GLN A 45 -14.74 -13.03 8.88
CA GLN A 45 -15.64 -14.19 8.95
C GLN A 45 -16.85 -13.94 9.87
N SER A 46 -16.96 -12.77 10.49
CA SER A 46 -18.09 -12.42 11.36
C SER A 46 -19.33 -11.97 10.58
N ARG A 47 -19.19 -11.73 9.26
CA ARG A 47 -20.23 -11.17 8.39
C ARG A 47 -20.47 -12.05 7.16
N PRO A 48 -21.70 -12.07 6.61
CA PRO A 48 -21.99 -12.79 5.37
C PRO A 48 -21.18 -12.26 4.18
N LEU A 49 -20.74 -13.17 3.29
CA LEU A 49 -19.96 -12.83 2.10
C LEU A 49 -20.68 -11.84 1.16
N SER A 50 -22.01 -11.92 1.06
CA SER A 50 -22.82 -11.02 0.22
C SER A 50 -22.72 -9.57 0.69
N GLU A 51 -22.77 -9.32 1.99
CA GLU A 51 -22.62 -7.98 2.57
C GLU A 51 -21.21 -7.42 2.31
N LEU A 52 -20.18 -8.25 2.51
CA LEU A 52 -18.79 -7.87 2.27
C LEU A 52 -18.57 -7.49 0.79
N LYS A 53 -19.12 -8.27 -0.15
CA LYS A 53 -19.05 -7.97 -1.58
C LYS A 53 -19.78 -6.68 -1.94
N ALA A 54 -20.98 -6.47 -1.39
CA ALA A 54 -21.75 -5.25 -1.63
C ALA A 54 -21.02 -4.00 -1.12
N GLN A 55 -20.42 -4.10 0.08
CA GLN A 55 -19.61 -3.01 0.64
C GLN A 55 -18.37 -2.74 -0.22
N LEU A 56 -17.64 -3.78 -0.61
CA LEU A 56 -16.43 -3.65 -1.43
C LEU A 56 -16.73 -3.01 -2.80
N ALA A 57 -17.88 -3.34 -3.40
CA ALA A 57 -18.35 -2.71 -4.63
C ALA A 57 -18.69 -1.23 -4.42
N LYS A 58 -19.44 -0.89 -3.35
CA LYS A 58 -19.75 0.50 -3.00
C LYS A 58 -18.50 1.35 -2.76
N GLN A 59 -17.44 0.73 -2.23
CA GLN A 59 -16.15 1.35 -1.98
C GLN A 59 -15.24 1.39 -3.22
N GLU A 60 -15.69 0.88 -4.37
CA GLU A 60 -14.97 0.93 -5.65
C GLU A 60 -13.57 0.29 -5.60
N PHE A 61 -13.33 -0.71 -4.74
CA PHE A 61 -12.00 -1.32 -4.52
C PHE A 61 -11.32 -1.74 -5.83
N HIS A 62 -12.00 -2.52 -6.68
CA HIS A 62 -11.43 -3.03 -7.93
C HIS A 62 -11.18 -1.96 -9.00
N LYS A 63 -11.70 -0.74 -8.80
CA LYS A 63 -11.44 0.40 -9.68
C LYS A 63 -10.21 1.20 -9.23
N VAL A 64 -9.95 1.24 -7.91
CA VAL A 64 -8.88 2.05 -7.31
C VAL A 64 -7.61 1.22 -7.07
N PHE A 65 -7.75 -0.06 -6.73
CA PHE A 65 -6.64 -0.94 -6.41
C PHE A 65 -6.38 -1.99 -7.51
N PRO A 66 -5.12 -2.18 -7.93
CA PRO A 66 -3.93 -1.40 -7.55
C PRO A 66 -3.93 -0.01 -8.22
N PRO A 67 -3.32 1.01 -7.60
CA PRO A 67 -3.19 2.32 -8.22
C PRO A 67 -2.19 2.31 -9.38
N GLU A 68 -2.23 3.32 -10.23
CA GLU A 68 -1.31 3.44 -11.37
C GLU A 68 0.17 3.40 -10.96
N GLY A 69 0.98 2.72 -11.77
CA GLY A 69 2.42 2.56 -11.56
C GLY A 69 2.79 1.48 -10.54
N VAL A 70 1.85 0.61 -10.16
CA VAL A 70 2.05 -0.55 -9.30
C VAL A 70 1.79 -1.83 -10.09
N GLU A 71 2.74 -2.74 -10.07
CA GLU A 71 2.63 -4.07 -10.68
C GLU A 71 2.09 -5.08 -9.65
N VAL A 72 1.18 -5.95 -10.08
CA VAL A 72 0.74 -7.11 -9.30
C VAL A 72 1.56 -8.32 -9.73
N VAL A 73 2.48 -8.76 -8.87
CA VAL A 73 3.33 -9.94 -9.10
C VAL A 73 2.53 -11.23 -8.87
N SER A 74 1.70 -11.26 -7.83
CA SER A 74 0.77 -12.36 -7.58
C SER A 74 -0.45 -11.89 -6.81
N TRP A 75 -1.57 -12.59 -7.00
CA TRP A 75 -2.80 -12.38 -6.25
C TRP A 75 -3.48 -13.73 -6.04
N ASN A 76 -3.51 -14.20 -4.80
CA ASN A 76 -4.05 -15.51 -4.46
C ASN A 76 -5.08 -15.43 -3.33
N ILE A 77 -6.05 -16.32 -3.36
CA ILE A 77 -6.89 -16.60 -2.18
C ILE A 77 -6.18 -17.68 -1.37
N THR A 78 -5.68 -17.31 -0.21
CA THR A 78 -5.08 -18.20 0.76
C THR A 78 -6.14 -18.60 1.78
N MET A 79 -6.66 -19.81 1.65
CA MET A 79 -7.70 -20.35 2.55
C MET A 79 -7.29 -20.21 4.01
N GLY A 80 -8.19 -19.68 4.85
CA GLY A 80 -7.92 -19.40 6.27
C GLY A 80 -7.23 -18.07 6.56
N ILE A 81 -6.74 -17.35 5.54
CA ILE A 81 -6.18 -16.00 5.68
C ILE A 81 -7.08 -15.01 4.93
N GLY A 82 -7.15 -15.15 3.62
CA GLY A 82 -7.83 -14.24 2.71
C GLY A 82 -7.02 -13.98 1.47
N GLN A 83 -7.05 -12.77 0.95
CA GLN A 83 -6.31 -12.47 -0.26
C GLN A 83 -4.88 -12.08 0.10
N VAL A 84 -3.92 -12.74 -0.53
CA VAL A 84 -2.51 -12.40 -0.43
C VAL A 84 -2.07 -11.87 -1.78
N ILE A 85 -1.61 -10.62 -1.77
CA ILE A 85 -1.25 -9.88 -2.98
C ILE A 85 0.21 -9.49 -2.85
N VAL A 86 1.03 -9.84 -3.82
CA VAL A 86 2.41 -9.37 -3.91
C VAL A 86 2.48 -8.29 -4.96
N LEU A 87 2.90 -7.10 -4.56
CA LEU A 87 3.05 -5.93 -5.40
C LEU A 87 4.53 -5.65 -5.66
N ARG A 88 4.83 -5.09 -6.81
CA ARG A 88 6.11 -4.44 -7.11
C ARG A 88 5.84 -2.99 -7.49
N LEU A 89 6.55 -2.07 -6.86
CA LEU A 89 6.28 -0.65 -7.01
C LEU A 89 7.53 0.20 -6.77
N PRO A 90 7.66 1.37 -7.41
CA PRO A 90 8.59 2.40 -6.95
C PRO A 90 8.27 2.80 -5.52
N ALA A 91 9.30 3.07 -4.70
CA ALA A 91 9.10 3.48 -3.30
C ALA A 91 8.20 4.73 -3.16
N SER A 92 8.24 5.62 -4.16
CA SER A 92 7.38 6.81 -4.23
C SER A 92 5.88 6.52 -4.35
N ARG A 93 5.48 5.29 -4.67
CA ARG A 93 4.08 4.85 -4.79
C ARG A 93 3.50 4.22 -3.52
N LEU A 94 4.32 4.03 -2.48
CA LEU A 94 3.90 3.32 -1.26
C LEU A 94 2.70 4.02 -0.58
N ALA A 95 2.72 5.34 -0.50
CA ALA A 95 1.63 6.11 0.12
C ALA A 95 0.31 5.95 -0.65
N GLN A 96 0.35 5.94 -1.98
CA GLN A 96 -0.83 5.77 -2.83
C GLN A 96 -1.40 4.34 -2.71
N VAL A 97 -0.54 3.32 -2.58
CA VAL A 97 -0.99 1.96 -2.29
C VAL A 97 -1.70 1.88 -0.94
N ASN A 98 -1.12 2.50 0.10
CA ASN A 98 -1.76 2.54 1.40
C ASN A 98 -3.13 3.21 1.29
N LEU A 99 -3.20 4.45 0.78
CA LEU A 99 -4.45 5.19 0.63
C LEU A 99 -5.51 4.46 -0.20
N ALA A 100 -5.12 3.74 -1.26
CA ALA A 100 -6.05 2.93 -2.03
C ALA A 100 -6.72 1.87 -1.14
N ILE A 101 -5.93 1.16 -0.31
CA ILE A 101 -6.43 0.14 0.61
C ILE A 101 -7.25 0.76 1.75
N GLU A 102 -6.78 1.85 2.37
CA GLU A 102 -7.49 2.50 3.47
C GLU A 102 -8.89 2.97 3.05
N ASN A 103 -8.99 3.57 1.86
CA ASN A 103 -10.25 4.12 1.37
C ASN A 103 -11.21 3.05 0.89
N THR A 104 -10.70 1.93 0.36
CA THR A 104 -11.54 1.01 -0.42
C THR A 104 -11.64 -0.42 0.09
N ALA A 105 -10.72 -0.87 0.95
CA ALA A 105 -10.68 -2.24 1.48
C ALA A 105 -11.00 -2.33 2.97
N TRP A 106 -10.79 -1.26 3.73
CA TRP A 106 -11.06 -1.25 5.17
C TRP A 106 -12.55 -1.42 5.48
N GLY A 107 -12.81 -2.20 6.54
CA GLY A 107 -14.15 -2.65 6.92
C GLY A 107 -14.60 -3.92 6.20
N VAL A 108 -14.04 -4.26 5.04
CA VAL A 108 -14.22 -5.58 4.39
C VAL A 108 -13.09 -6.54 4.76
N TYR A 109 -11.87 -6.00 4.87
CA TYR A 109 -10.67 -6.76 5.20
C TYR A 109 -9.95 -6.18 6.42
N LYS A 110 -9.31 -7.07 7.18
CA LYS A 110 -8.20 -6.68 8.07
C LYS A 110 -6.90 -6.72 7.28
N THR A 111 -6.20 -5.60 7.21
CA THR A 111 -5.05 -5.42 6.32
C THR A 111 -3.73 -5.55 7.08
N GLU A 112 -2.77 -6.30 6.54
CA GLU A 112 -1.38 -6.37 7.04
C GLU A 112 -0.41 -6.18 5.86
N PHE A 113 0.71 -5.48 6.10
CA PHE A 113 1.68 -5.09 5.07
C PHE A 113 3.09 -5.57 5.43
N PHE A 114 3.75 -6.22 4.47
CA PHE A 114 5.08 -6.78 4.67
C PHE A 114 5.97 -6.43 3.49
N PRO A 115 7.00 -5.57 3.66
CA PRO A 115 8.06 -5.43 2.67
C PRO A 115 8.74 -6.78 2.45
N THR A 116 8.91 -7.19 1.21
CA THR A 116 9.47 -8.50 0.83
C THR A 116 10.50 -8.37 -0.29
N TYR A 117 11.16 -9.46 -0.63
CA TYR A 117 12.03 -9.60 -1.81
C TYR A 117 11.91 -11.03 -2.36
N ASP A 118 12.24 -11.23 -3.64
CA ASP A 118 12.17 -12.54 -4.26
C ASP A 118 13.38 -13.41 -3.88
N PHE A 119 13.15 -14.38 -2.99
CA PHE A 119 14.17 -15.32 -2.54
C PHE A 119 14.33 -16.53 -3.47
N MET A 120 13.43 -16.75 -4.42
CA MET A 120 13.41 -17.97 -5.23
C MET A 120 14.70 -18.21 -6.01
N PRO A 121 15.35 -17.20 -6.64
CA PRO A 121 16.62 -17.41 -7.33
C PRO A 121 17.76 -17.84 -6.39
N ILE A 122 17.76 -17.39 -5.13
CA ILE A 122 18.74 -17.80 -4.12
C ILE A 122 18.47 -19.24 -3.70
N ALA A 123 17.23 -19.54 -3.33
CA ALA A 123 16.80 -20.88 -2.93
C ALA A 123 17.07 -21.94 -4.01
N GLN A 124 16.84 -21.62 -5.28
CA GLN A 124 17.11 -22.53 -6.40
C GLN A 124 18.61 -22.83 -6.54
N ARG A 125 19.47 -21.81 -6.42
CA ARG A 125 20.93 -21.98 -6.46
C ARG A 125 21.42 -22.84 -5.30
N GLU A 126 20.96 -22.57 -4.09
CA GLU A 126 21.32 -23.35 -2.90
C GLU A 126 20.89 -24.82 -3.03
N ARG A 127 19.66 -25.07 -3.52
CA ARG A 127 19.17 -26.43 -3.78
C ARG A 127 19.98 -27.15 -4.84
N ALA A 128 20.42 -26.46 -5.90
CA ALA A 128 21.25 -27.04 -6.94
C ALA A 128 22.63 -27.43 -6.40
N GLN A 129 23.27 -26.55 -5.61
CA GLN A 129 24.56 -26.83 -4.97
C GLN A 129 24.46 -28.01 -4.01
N ALA A 130 23.44 -28.04 -3.14
CA ALA A 130 23.24 -29.14 -2.19
C ALA A 130 23.10 -30.51 -2.87
N ARG A 131 22.43 -30.56 -4.03
CA ARG A 131 22.28 -31.80 -4.81
C ARG A 131 23.57 -32.26 -5.47
N GLN A 132 24.43 -31.34 -5.92
CA GLN A 132 25.72 -31.68 -6.55
C GLN A 132 26.71 -32.26 -5.52
N THR A 133 26.73 -31.73 -4.30
CA THR A 133 27.58 -32.23 -3.22
C THR A 133 27.18 -33.64 -2.78
N GLY A 134 25.88 -33.97 -2.81
CA GLY A 134 25.38 -35.31 -2.43
C GLY A 134 25.59 -36.41 -3.47
N THR A 135 25.96 -36.08 -4.71
CA THR A 135 26.28 -37.05 -5.77
C THR A 135 27.78 -37.37 -5.89
N ALA A 136 28.63 -36.69 -5.12
CA ALA A 136 30.09 -36.87 -5.13
C ALA A 136 30.60 -37.82 -4.02
N GLN A 137 29.71 -38.59 -3.40
CA GLN A 137 29.98 -39.65 -2.41
C GLN A 137 29.42 -40.98 -2.91
#